data_AF-A0A967ZBF3-F1
#
_entry.id   AF-A0A967ZBF3-F1
#
_cell.length_a   1.000
_cell.length_b   1.000
_cell.length_c   1.000
_cell.angle_alpha   90.00
_cell.angle_beta   90.00
_cell.angle_gamma   90.00
#
_symmetry.space_group_name_H-M   'P 1'
#
loop_
_entity.id
_entity.type
_entity.pdbx_description
1 polymer ?
#
loop_
_entity_poly.entity_id
_entity_poly.type
_entity_poly.pdbx_seq_one_letter_code
_entity_poly.pdbx_strand_id
1 'polypeptide(L)'
;MRGYLDGLAWTLDPTNYDAAMALLLERMPAIKPRVAPAVMAKLLDPATGLTPGGAIDEAGMRTVLELRSRYARPEKTLDSVERYVDLARYAEVTGTSTS
;
A
#
# COMPACT_ATOMS: atom_id res chain seq x y z
N MET A 1 -8.15 -6.35 8.66
CA MET A 1 -8.07 -5.09 7.90
C MET A 1 -7.85 -3.89 8.83
N ARG A 2 -8.64 -3.71 9.89
CA ARG A 2 -8.46 -2.66 10.91
C ARG A 2 -7.01 -2.47 11.39
N GLY A 3 -6.40 -3.52 11.96
CA GLY A 3 -5.03 -3.41 12.49
C GLY A 3 -3.96 -3.05 11.46
N TYR A 4 -4.18 -3.35 10.17
CA TYR A 4 -3.28 -2.89 9.11
C TYR A 4 -3.39 -1.37 8.92
N LEU A 5 -4.62 -0.84 8.87
CA LEU A 5 -4.84 0.61 8.75
C LEU A 5 -4.35 1.37 9.98
N ASP A 6 -4.54 0.81 11.17
CA ASP A 6 -4.06 1.40 12.42
C ASP A 6 -2.52 1.43 12.43
N GLY A 7 -1.87 0.34 12.01
CA GLY A 7 -0.41 0.29 11.87
C GLY A 7 0.12 1.28 10.82
N LEU A 8 -0.61 1.46 9.72
CA LEU A 8 -0.28 2.42 8.67
C LEU A 8 -0.41 3.87 9.16
N ALA A 9 -1.50 4.20 9.84
CA ALA A 9 -1.71 5.50 10.46
C ALA A 9 -0.64 5.80 11.51
N TRP A 10 -0.33 4.81 12.37
CA TRP A 10 0.74 4.92 13.36
C TRP A 10 2.11 5.16 12.72
N THR A 11 2.43 4.45 11.63
CA THR A 11 3.72 4.56 10.93
C THR A 11 3.88 5.91 10.22
N LEU A 12 2.79 6.47 9.69
CA LEU A 12 2.79 7.76 8.98
C LEU A 12 2.78 8.97 9.94
N ASP A 13 2.47 8.77 11.22
CA ASP A 13 2.55 9.82 12.22
C ASP A 13 4.02 10.15 12.54
N PRO A 14 4.46 11.41 12.34
CA PRO A 14 5.86 11.80 12.54
C PRO A 14 6.33 11.62 13.99
N THR A 15 5.42 11.60 14.98
CA THR A 15 5.76 11.35 16.38
C THR A 15 6.26 9.93 16.65
N ASN A 16 5.95 9.00 15.75
CA ASN A 16 6.36 7.60 15.85
C ASN A 16 7.60 7.27 15.01
N TYR A 17 8.23 8.27 14.35
CA TYR A 17 9.30 8.05 13.39
C TYR A 17 10.43 7.15 13.92
N ASP A 18 10.95 7.46 15.12
CA ASP A 18 12.07 6.71 15.71
C ASP A 18 11.67 5.27 16.06
N ALA A 19 10.46 5.09 16.59
CA ALA A 19 9.92 3.76 16.91
C ALA A 19 9.67 2.94 15.64
N ALA A 20 9.14 3.56 14.58
CA ALA A 20 8.91 2.92 13.29
C ALA A 20 10.22 2.51 12.62
N MET A 21 11.24 3.37 12.67
CA MET A 21 12.58 3.06 12.13
C MET A 21 13.26 1.92 12.92
N ALA A 22 13.12 1.90 14.25
CA ALA A 22 13.63 0.82 15.08
C ALA A 22 12.95 -0.52 14.74
N LEU A 23 11.62 -0.53 14.62
CA LEU A 23 10.84 -1.70 14.22
C LEU A 23 11.22 -2.18 12.81
N LEU A 24 11.44 -1.26 11.88
CA LEU A 24 11.91 -1.59 10.52
C LEU A 24 13.24 -2.34 10.57
N LEU A 25 14.22 -1.84 11.33
CA LEU A 25 15.54 -2.48 11.45
C LEU A 25 15.48 -3.83 12.17
N GLU A 26 14.62 -3.97 13.18
CA GLU A 26 14.39 -5.24 13.88
C GLU A 26 13.83 -6.31 12.93
N ARG A 27 12.86 -5.93 12.07
CA ARG A 27 12.14 -6.86 11.20
C ARG A 27 12.79 -7.06 9.84
N MET A 28 13.67 -6.16 9.42
CA MET A 28 14.38 -6.23 8.14
C MET A 28 15.91 -6.17 8.36
N PRO A 29 16.54 -7.24 8.88
CA PRO A 29 17.97 -7.25 9.23
C PRO A 29 18.91 -7.05 8.03
N ALA A 30 18.40 -7.19 6.80
CA ALA A 30 19.14 -6.86 5.58
C ALA A 30 19.36 -5.34 5.38
N ILE A 31 18.54 -4.49 6.02
CA ILE A 31 18.70 -3.04 5.99
C ILE A 31 19.84 -2.66 6.94
N LYS A 32 20.89 -2.07 6.38
CA LYS A 32 22.01 -1.57 7.21
C LYS A 32 21.54 -0.34 7.99
N PRO A 33 21.87 -0.18 9.29
CA PRO A 33 21.44 0.97 10.08
C PRO A 33 21.74 2.32 9.42
N ARG A 34 22.90 2.43 8.75
CA ARG A 34 23.32 3.65 8.04
C ARG A 34 22.39 4.09 6.89
N VAL A 35 21.61 3.17 6.31
CA VAL A 35 20.68 3.49 5.20
C VAL A 35 19.24 3.61 5.67
N ALA A 36 18.94 3.34 6.95
CA ALA A 36 17.58 3.37 7.47
C ALA A 36 16.87 4.72 7.24
N PRO A 37 17.52 5.90 7.43
CA PRO A 37 16.87 7.18 7.16
C PRO A 37 16.46 7.35 5.69
N ALA A 38 17.27 6.85 4.74
CA ALA A 38 16.95 6.92 3.32
C ALA A 38 15.78 5.99 2.95
N VAL A 39 15.70 4.82 3.60
CA VAL A 39 14.55 3.91 3.45
C VAL A 39 13.29 4.54 4.04
N MET A 40 13.36 5.11 5.24
CA MET A 40 12.24 5.82 5.86
C MET A 40 11.76 6.98 4.99
N ALA A 41 12.66 7.77 4.42
CA ALA A 41 12.31 8.85 3.50
C ALA A 41 11.54 8.35 2.26
N LYS A 42 11.87 7.15 1.74
CA LYS A 42 11.12 6.54 0.64
C LYS A 42 9.78 5.97 1.07
N LEU A 43 9.70 5.33 2.23
CA LEU A 43 8.45 4.78 2.76
C LEU A 43 7.45 5.87 3.14
N LEU A 44 7.92 7.01 3.61
CA LEU A 44 7.10 8.14 4.07
C LEU A 44 6.89 9.22 2.99
N ASP A 45 7.41 9.02 1.78
CA ASP A 45 7.20 9.95 0.68
C ASP A 45 5.70 10.01 0.33
N PRO A 46 5.07 11.20 0.32
CA PRO A 46 3.63 11.31 0.13
C PRO A 46 3.16 10.94 -1.28
N ALA A 47 4.05 10.93 -2.27
CA ALA A 47 3.71 10.63 -3.67
C ALA A 47 3.99 9.17 -4.03
N THR A 48 4.99 8.54 -3.42
CA THR A 48 5.53 7.24 -3.84
C THR A 48 5.63 6.21 -2.73
N GLY A 49 5.43 6.62 -1.48
CA GLY A 49 5.55 5.79 -0.29
C GLY A 49 4.24 5.08 0.07
N LEU A 50 4.10 4.83 1.37
CA LEU A 50 2.95 4.18 1.98
C LEU A 50 1.68 5.03 1.80
N THR A 51 0.64 4.42 1.24
CA THR A 51 -0.62 5.12 0.92
C THR A 51 -1.45 5.37 2.18
N PRO A 52 -1.72 6.62 2.58
CA PRO A 52 -2.57 6.91 3.73
C PRO A 52 -3.94 6.22 3.64
N GLY A 53 -4.39 5.61 4.73
CA GLY A 53 -5.65 4.88 4.79
C GLY A 53 -5.73 3.65 3.88
N GLY A 54 -4.63 3.21 3.27
CA GLY A 54 -4.59 2.05 2.37
C GLY A 54 -5.51 2.21 1.15
N ALA A 55 -5.73 3.44 0.70
CA ALA A 55 -6.62 3.74 -0.41
C ALA A 55 -6.21 2.98 -1.68
N ILE A 56 -7.19 2.35 -2.32
CA ILE A 56 -6.98 1.57 -3.53
C ILE A 56 -7.26 2.47 -4.73
N ASP A 57 -6.26 2.59 -5.61
CA ASP A 57 -6.41 3.28 -6.89
C ASP A 57 -7.03 2.36 -7.94
N GLU A 58 -8.36 2.45 -8.10
CA GLU A 58 -9.08 1.69 -9.12
C GLU A 58 -8.59 1.99 -10.54
N ALA A 59 -8.18 3.22 -10.84
CA ALA A 59 -7.71 3.58 -12.17
C ALA A 59 -6.39 2.88 -12.47
N GLY A 60 -5.45 2.92 -11.52
CA GLY A 60 -4.20 2.15 -11.59
C GLY A 60 -4.43 0.65 -11.74
N MET A 61 -5.42 0.09 -11.02
CA MET A 61 -5.81 -1.31 -11.19
C MET A 61 -6.30 -1.63 -12.61
N ARG A 62 -7.17 -0.79 -13.17
CA ARG A 62 -7.65 -0.95 -14.56
C ARG A 62 -6.47 -0.92 -15.54
N THR A 63 -5.52 -0.01 -15.36
CA THR A 63 -4.30 0.05 -16.17
C THR A 63 -3.47 -1.24 -16.08
N VAL A 64 -3.31 -1.81 -14.87
CA VAL A 64 -2.61 -3.09 -14.71
C VAL A 64 -3.32 -4.23 -15.44
N LEU A 65 -4.66 -4.29 -15.36
CA LEU A 65 -5.44 -5.33 -16.05
C LEU A 65 -5.36 -5.19 -17.58
N GLU A 66 -5.37 -3.97 -18.11
CA GLU A 66 -5.17 -3.69 -19.52
C GLU A 66 -3.78 -4.15 -20.00
N LEU A 67 -2.73 -3.74 -19.28
CA LEU A 67 -1.36 -4.13 -19.59
C LEU A 67 -1.18 -5.65 -19.55
N ARG A 68 -1.73 -6.32 -18.54
CA ARG A 68 -1.68 -7.79 -18.47
C ARG A 68 -2.45 -8.45 -19.60
N SER A 69 -3.62 -7.94 -19.96
CA SER A 69 -4.40 -8.49 -21.07
C SER A 69 -3.61 -8.40 -22.39
N ARG A 70 -2.90 -7.29 -22.60
CA ARG A 70 -2.10 -7.06 -23.80
C ARG A 70 -0.81 -7.88 -23.88
N TYR A 71 -0.16 -8.12 -22.74
CA TYR A 71 1.22 -8.62 -22.72
C TYR A 71 1.41 -10.00 -22.04
N ALA A 72 0.40 -10.56 -21.37
CA ALA A 72 0.52 -11.86 -20.73
C ALA A 72 0.69 -13.00 -21.76
N ARG A 73 1.45 -14.03 -21.36
CA ARG A 73 1.52 -15.31 -22.09
C ARG A 73 1.20 -16.47 -21.12
N PRO A 74 0.20 -17.30 -21.39
CA PRO A 74 -0.76 -17.19 -22.50
C PRO A 74 -1.63 -15.92 -22.37
N GLU A 75 -2.15 -15.46 -23.51
CA GLU A 75 -3.03 -14.30 -23.56
C GLU A 75 -4.31 -14.56 -22.75
N LYS A 76 -4.75 -13.56 -21.98
CA LYS A 76 -5.93 -13.65 -21.13
C LYS A 76 -6.55 -12.27 -20.92
N THR A 77 -7.81 -12.11 -21.30
CA THR A 77 -8.57 -10.90 -21.00
C THR A 77 -8.89 -10.81 -19.51
N LEU A 78 -8.48 -9.70 -18.88
CA LEU A 78 -8.80 -9.32 -17.52
C LEU A 78 -9.58 -8.00 -17.54
N ASP A 79 -10.87 -8.03 -17.26
CA ASP A 79 -11.80 -6.93 -17.53
C ASP A 79 -12.51 -6.38 -16.27
N SER A 80 -12.36 -7.04 -15.12
CA SER A 80 -13.05 -6.66 -13.88
C SER A 80 -12.08 -6.61 -12.70
N VAL A 81 -12.00 -5.42 -12.10
CA VAL A 81 -11.22 -5.12 -10.89
C VAL A 81 -11.81 -5.84 -9.68
N GLU A 82 -13.14 -5.96 -9.65
CA GLU A 82 -13.94 -6.53 -8.57
C GLU A 82 -13.67 -8.03 -8.36
N ARG A 83 -13.11 -8.71 -9.37
CA ARG A 83 -12.64 -10.10 -9.24
C ARG A 83 -11.38 -10.24 -8.39
N TYR A 84 -10.66 -9.14 -8.15
CA TYR A 84 -9.38 -9.12 -7.46
C TYR A 84 -9.42 -8.37 -6.14
N VAL A 85 -10.35 -7.41 -6.00
CA VAL A 85 -10.49 -6.59 -4.81
C VAL A 85 -11.97 -6.40 -4.49
N ASP A 86 -12.33 -6.72 -3.25
CA ASP A 86 -13.64 -6.40 -2.69
C ASP A 86 -13.57 -5.06 -1.93
N LEU A 87 -13.96 -3.99 -2.63
CA LEU A 87 -13.97 -2.63 -2.08
C LEU A 87 -15.05 -2.41 -1.02
N ALA A 88 -16.06 -3.28 -0.92
CA ALA A 88 -17.07 -3.16 0.14
C ALA A 88 -16.44 -3.39 1.51
N ARG A 89 -15.47 -4.32 1.62
CA ARG A 89 -14.71 -4.54 2.87
C ARG A 89 -13.83 -3.34 3.23
N TYR A 90 -13.29 -2.65 2.23
CA TYR A 90 -12.54 -1.41 2.43
C TYR A 90 -13.48 -0.32 2.97
N ALA A 91 -14.59 -0.07 2.26
CA ALA A 91 -15.62 0.90 2.61
C ALA A 91 -16.20 0.70 4.02
N GLU A 92 -16.50 -0.54 4.42
CA GLU A 92 -16.96 -0.88 5.78
C GLU A 92 -15.94 -0.49 6.85
N VAL A 93 -14.66 -0.65 6.53
CA VAL A 93 -13.56 -0.43 7.46
C VAL A 93 -13.17 1.06 7.48
N THR A 94 -13.34 1.81 6.39
CA THR A 94 -13.00 3.24 6.35
C THR A 94 -14.20 4.16 6.56
N GLY A 95 -15.43 3.63 6.58
CA GLY A 95 -16.65 4.43 6.63
C GLY A 95 -16.94 5.21 5.34
N THR A 96 -16.24 4.89 4.25
CA THR A 96 -16.39 5.56 2.96
C THR A 96 -17.58 4.96 2.23
N SER A 97 -18.70 5.68 2.14
CA SER A 97 -19.85 5.21 1.35
C SER A 97 -19.49 5.14 -0.14
N THR A 98 -19.53 3.94 -0.71
CA THR A 98 -19.47 3.71 -2.16
C THR A 98 -20.68 4.40 -2.79
N SER A 99 -20.45 5.48 -3.54
CA SER A 99 -21.49 6.20 -4.30
C SER A 99 -21.46 5.80 -5.76
#